data_AF-A0A1G2MG66-F1
#
_entry.id   AF-A0A1G2MG66-F1
#
_cell.length_a   1.000
_cell.length_b   1.000
_cell.length_c   1.000
_cell.angle_alpha   90.00
_cell.angle_beta   90.00
_cell.angle_gamma   90.00
#
_symmetry.space_group_name_H-M   'P 1'
#
loop_
_entity.id
_entity.type
_entity.pdbx_description
1 polymer ?
#
loop_
_entity_poly.entity_id
_entity_poly.type
_entity_poly.pdbx_seq_one_letter_code
_entity_poly.pdbx_strand_id
1 'polypeptide(L)'
;MKKANTQRKNNLNMFEHTTPFEARLALFLESFKGTGHLSVDDIKDIVWNAHDNNLLSRMVFMITDDNPKVGLQKIMDILNEAWNNFPHRELNGLAPRDMVLRLADDQDFEAHSRRDFFDIFADRFPKETKLCPTRDNEWECQYPANIQGMREQLLEMNEPVSEMEDVSASVEMARGMLEPLRLIAARDYLDQEPFLFDAAVICSKAAFENGDTNAARKYLESAIEKAKTLFPSKFVQGKDILPWHFADNRPLLLLLGEYATFVESVEGPLSAIPHYEELIALNPNDNQGIRGFLATAYLKTNRLEELLVLDGKYPDDMVAELAVGALLAVYKLGNLESASKRIKKMRKHWAHVFQEILKTDHPKPELLSGRVRVGGDDEAWLYWEDQGTYWMATPGAREFIREHSVA
;
A
#
# COMPACT_ATOMS: atom_id res chain seq x y z
N MET A 1 -34.57 21.24 -40.11
CA MET A 1 -33.74 22.47 -40.07
C MET A 1 -33.74 23.19 -38.70
N LYS A 2 -34.85 23.30 -37.95
CA LYS A 2 -34.85 23.94 -36.61
C LYS A 2 -33.95 23.22 -35.56
N LYS A 3 -34.03 21.89 -35.42
CA LYS A 3 -33.18 21.12 -34.47
C LYS A 3 -31.68 21.26 -34.73
N ALA A 4 -31.24 21.18 -35.99
CA ALA A 4 -29.84 21.35 -36.35
C ALA A 4 -29.31 22.79 -36.10
N ASN A 5 -30.16 23.81 -36.20
CA ASN A 5 -29.81 25.19 -35.88
C ASN A 5 -29.78 25.44 -34.36
N THR A 6 -30.64 24.78 -33.58
CA THR A 6 -30.60 24.82 -32.11
C THR A 6 -29.34 24.11 -31.59
N GLN A 7 -28.98 22.95 -32.15
CA GLN A 7 -27.79 22.20 -31.76
C GLN A 7 -26.49 22.92 -32.17
N ARG A 8 -26.46 23.60 -33.33
CA ARG A 8 -25.35 24.49 -33.70
C ARG A 8 -25.25 25.73 -32.81
N LYS A 9 -26.37 26.37 -32.43
CA LYS A 9 -26.37 27.51 -31.50
C LYS A 9 -25.96 27.11 -30.08
N ASN A 10 -26.39 25.95 -29.60
CA ASN A 10 -25.96 25.41 -28.30
C ASN A 10 -24.47 25.08 -28.30
N ASN A 11 -23.95 24.50 -29.38
CA ASN A 11 -22.50 24.27 -29.53
C ASN A 11 -21.70 25.59 -29.60
N LEU A 12 -22.23 26.66 -30.21
CA LEU A 12 -21.56 27.97 -30.23
C LEU A 12 -21.56 28.64 -28.84
N ASN A 13 -22.68 28.58 -28.10
CA ASN A 13 -22.77 29.15 -26.75
C ASN A 13 -21.89 28.42 -25.72
N MET A 14 -21.63 27.11 -25.89
CA MET A 14 -20.75 26.34 -24.99
C MET A 14 -19.28 26.83 -25.01
N PHE A 15 -18.82 27.46 -26.09
CA PHE A 15 -17.44 27.97 -26.22
C PHE A 15 -17.32 29.49 -26.04
N GLU A 16 -18.43 30.24 -25.84
CA GLU A 16 -18.38 31.70 -25.69
C GLU A 16 -17.76 32.16 -24.36
N HIS A 17 -17.76 31.31 -23.33
CA HIS A 17 -17.21 31.61 -22.00
C HIS A 17 -15.71 31.29 -21.87
N THR A 18 -15.17 30.48 -22.77
CA THR A 18 -13.78 30.03 -22.74
C THR A 18 -12.84 31.18 -23.09
N THR A 19 -13.17 32.01 -24.08
CA THR A 19 -12.30 33.11 -24.56
C THR A 19 -12.02 34.19 -23.49
N PRO A 20 -13.01 34.68 -22.72
CA PRO A 20 -12.74 35.63 -21.62
C PRO A 20 -11.98 35.00 -20.45
N PHE A 21 -12.24 33.73 -20.13
CA PHE A 21 -11.50 33.01 -19.08
C PHE A 21 -10.05 32.77 -19.49
N GLU A 22 -9.81 32.29 -20.71
CA GLU A 22 -8.47 32.05 -21.27
C GLU A 22 -7.61 33.32 -21.26
N ALA A 23 -8.19 34.49 -21.55
CA ALA A 23 -7.48 35.76 -21.46
C ALA A 23 -7.07 36.11 -20.02
N ARG A 24 -7.94 35.85 -19.03
CA ARG A 24 -7.59 36.04 -17.61
C ARG A 24 -6.56 35.03 -17.12
N LEU A 25 -6.70 33.77 -17.55
CA LEU A 25 -5.75 32.71 -17.23
C LEU A 25 -4.37 33.04 -17.81
N ALA A 26 -4.30 33.48 -19.07
CA ALA A 26 -3.05 33.93 -19.69
C ALA A 26 -2.37 35.05 -18.87
N LEU A 27 -3.11 36.10 -18.52
CA LEU A 27 -2.60 37.20 -17.67
C LEU A 27 -2.15 36.72 -16.28
N PHE A 28 -2.83 35.73 -15.73
CA PHE A 28 -2.45 35.13 -14.44
C PHE A 28 -1.17 34.31 -14.55
N LEU A 29 -1.04 33.49 -15.61
CA LEU A 29 0.15 32.69 -15.88
C LEU A 29 1.37 33.58 -16.21
N GLU A 30 1.16 34.75 -16.83
CA GLU A 30 2.21 35.77 -17.04
C GLU A 30 2.80 36.32 -15.73
N SER A 31 2.08 36.20 -14.60
CA SER A 31 2.56 36.63 -13.30
C SER A 31 3.58 35.68 -12.65
N PHE A 32 3.80 34.50 -13.25
CA PHE A 32 4.71 33.47 -12.76
C PHE A 32 6.17 33.76 -13.16
N LYS A 33 7.14 33.39 -12.31
CA LYS A 33 8.59 33.60 -12.56
C LYS A 33 9.37 32.30 -12.36
N GLY A 34 9.68 31.61 -13.46
CA GLY A 34 10.57 30.44 -13.46
C GLY A 34 9.96 29.23 -14.18
N THR A 35 10.85 28.38 -14.70
CA THR A 35 10.64 27.00 -15.26
C THR A 35 9.58 26.84 -16.35
N GLY A 36 9.87 27.37 -17.55
CA GLY A 36 9.09 27.10 -18.77
C GLY A 36 7.79 27.92 -18.79
N HIS A 37 7.51 28.59 -19.90
CA HIS A 37 6.28 29.37 -20.00
C HIS A 37 5.07 28.43 -20.01
N LEU A 38 4.50 28.15 -18.83
CA LEU A 38 3.23 27.43 -18.70
C LEU A 38 2.16 28.26 -19.41
N SER A 39 1.68 27.74 -20.53
CA SER A 39 0.69 28.40 -21.37
C SER A 39 -0.72 27.93 -21.03
N VAL A 40 -1.71 28.66 -21.55
CA VAL A 40 -3.10 28.23 -21.49
C VAL A 40 -3.30 26.88 -22.20
N ASP A 41 -2.56 26.63 -23.28
CA ASP A 41 -2.66 25.37 -24.04
C ASP A 41 -2.08 24.19 -23.26
N ASP A 42 -1.01 24.40 -22.49
CA ASP A 42 -0.48 23.36 -21.58
C ASP A 42 -1.52 22.99 -20.52
N ILE A 43 -2.21 23.97 -19.92
CA ILE A 43 -3.28 23.69 -18.95
C ILE A 43 -4.44 22.93 -19.61
N LYS A 44 -4.81 23.28 -20.85
CA LYS A 44 -5.85 22.55 -21.61
C LYS A 44 -5.43 21.11 -21.89
N ASP A 45 -4.19 20.87 -22.31
CA ASP A 45 -3.69 19.53 -22.57
C ASP A 45 -3.62 18.68 -21.30
N ILE A 46 -3.24 19.29 -20.17
CA ILE A 46 -3.24 18.62 -18.86
C ILE A 46 -4.67 18.26 -18.44
N VAL A 47 -5.62 19.19 -18.50
CA VAL A 47 -7.04 18.92 -18.16
C VAL A 47 -7.67 17.90 -19.11
N TRP A 48 -7.38 17.97 -20.41
CA TRP A 48 -7.88 17.02 -21.39
C TRP A 48 -7.43 15.59 -21.08
N ASN A 49 -6.16 15.40 -20.75
CA ASN A 49 -5.58 14.09 -20.45
C ASN A 49 -5.68 13.71 -18.96
N ALA A 50 -6.57 14.36 -18.20
CA ALA A 50 -6.79 14.03 -16.81
C ALA A 50 -7.38 12.62 -16.68
N HIS A 51 -6.59 11.72 -16.09
CA HIS A 51 -6.96 10.36 -15.72
C HIS A 51 -6.87 10.13 -14.20
N ASP A 52 -6.43 11.16 -13.48
CA ASP A 52 -6.22 11.15 -12.05
C ASP A 52 -7.22 12.10 -11.41
N ASN A 53 -8.05 11.57 -10.49
CA ASN A 53 -9.01 12.35 -9.69
C ASN A 53 -8.35 13.51 -8.91
N ASN A 54 -7.01 13.54 -8.85
CA ASN A 54 -6.22 14.44 -8.02
C ASN A 54 -5.27 15.34 -8.82
N LEU A 55 -5.36 15.32 -10.15
CA LEU A 55 -4.52 16.13 -11.03
C LEU A 55 -4.54 17.62 -10.65
N LEU A 56 -5.72 18.14 -10.30
CA LEU A 56 -5.91 19.53 -9.90
C LEU A 56 -5.04 19.90 -8.69
N SER A 57 -5.05 19.06 -7.64
CA SER A 57 -4.26 19.28 -6.43
C SER A 57 -2.75 19.24 -6.70
N ARG A 58 -2.31 18.36 -7.61
CA ARG A 58 -0.91 18.27 -8.03
C ARG A 58 -0.46 19.51 -8.80
N MET A 59 -1.29 20.00 -9.72
CA MET A 59 -1.01 21.24 -10.46
C MET A 59 -0.91 22.45 -9.54
N VAL A 60 -1.83 22.57 -8.57
CA VAL A 60 -1.79 23.64 -7.56
C VAL A 60 -0.45 23.65 -6.84
N PHE A 61 0.02 22.48 -6.41
CA PHE A 61 1.27 22.35 -5.67
C PHE A 61 2.49 22.74 -6.52
N MET A 62 2.64 22.14 -7.70
CA MET A 62 3.78 22.41 -8.60
C MET A 62 3.87 23.89 -8.97
N ILE A 63 2.73 24.51 -9.29
CA ILE A 63 2.68 25.92 -9.66
C ILE A 63 2.96 26.83 -8.45
N THR A 64 2.52 26.45 -7.25
CA THR A 64 2.76 27.22 -6.03
C THR A 64 4.22 27.18 -5.60
N ASP A 65 4.89 26.03 -5.72
CA ASP A 65 6.31 25.85 -5.36
C ASP A 65 7.22 26.74 -6.23
N ASP A 66 6.96 26.77 -7.54
CA ASP A 66 7.67 27.65 -8.48
C ASP A 66 7.27 29.14 -8.31
N ASN A 67 6.12 29.43 -7.68
CA ASN A 67 5.54 30.78 -7.59
C ASN A 67 5.03 31.16 -6.18
N PRO A 68 5.89 31.15 -5.15
CA PRO A 68 5.46 31.27 -3.75
C PRO A 68 4.81 32.62 -3.38
N LYS A 69 4.92 33.63 -4.25
CA LYS A 69 4.38 34.99 -4.03
C LYS A 69 2.95 35.17 -4.55
N VAL A 70 2.44 34.26 -5.38
CA VAL A 70 1.11 34.37 -5.98
C VAL A 70 0.01 34.01 -4.97
N GLY A 71 0.32 33.09 -4.05
CA GLY A 71 -0.57 32.63 -2.99
C GLY A 71 -1.43 31.45 -3.41
N LEU A 72 -1.39 30.38 -2.60
CA LEU A 72 -2.05 29.09 -2.83
C LEU A 72 -3.52 29.23 -3.24
N GLN A 73 -4.30 30.04 -2.52
CA GLN A 73 -5.74 30.19 -2.77
C GLN A 73 -6.04 30.70 -4.18
N LYS A 74 -5.25 31.66 -4.69
CA LYS A 74 -5.48 32.21 -6.03
C LYS A 74 -5.18 31.20 -7.13
N ILE A 75 -4.15 30.37 -6.92
CA ILE A 75 -3.78 29.28 -7.84
C ILE A 75 -4.87 28.21 -7.82
N MET A 76 -5.37 27.83 -6.64
CA MET A 76 -6.50 26.91 -6.52
C MET A 76 -7.76 27.42 -7.24
N ASP A 77 -8.13 28.68 -7.00
CA ASP A 77 -9.34 29.26 -7.57
C ASP A 77 -9.28 29.23 -9.10
N ILE A 78 -8.15 29.62 -9.70
CA ILE A 78 -8.05 29.71 -11.16
C ILE A 78 -7.92 28.33 -11.83
N LEU A 79 -7.24 27.37 -11.19
CA LEU A 79 -7.12 26.02 -11.73
C LEU A 79 -8.43 25.25 -11.58
N ASN A 80 -9.17 25.46 -10.49
CA ASN A 80 -10.51 24.90 -10.34
C ASN A 80 -11.46 25.49 -11.38
N GLU A 81 -11.33 26.78 -11.69
CA GLU A 81 -12.06 27.38 -12.80
C GLU A 81 -11.64 26.79 -14.15
N ALA A 82 -10.35 26.51 -14.38
CA ALA A 82 -9.87 25.82 -15.58
C ALA A 82 -10.44 24.41 -15.71
N TRP A 83 -10.40 23.62 -14.64
CA TRP A 83 -10.98 22.28 -14.58
C TRP A 83 -12.46 22.28 -14.98
N ASN A 84 -13.23 23.27 -14.51
CA ASN A 84 -14.66 23.34 -14.78
C ASN A 84 -15.03 23.90 -16.17
N ASN A 85 -14.12 24.64 -16.82
CA ASN A 85 -14.38 25.31 -18.11
C ASN A 85 -13.66 24.65 -19.29
N PHE A 86 -12.66 23.79 -19.08
CA PHE A 86 -11.97 23.09 -20.15
C PHE A 86 -12.52 21.68 -20.39
N PRO A 87 -12.51 21.21 -21.65
CA PRO A 87 -12.95 19.86 -22.01
C PRO A 87 -12.12 18.74 -21.37
N HIS A 88 -12.78 17.66 -20.95
CA HIS A 88 -12.14 16.45 -20.42
C HIS A 88 -12.31 15.29 -21.40
N ARG A 89 -11.27 14.46 -21.57
CA ARG A 89 -11.35 13.25 -22.40
C ARG A 89 -12.39 12.26 -21.87
N GLU A 90 -12.50 12.12 -20.56
CA GLU A 90 -13.46 11.22 -19.88
C GLU A 90 -14.90 11.70 -19.99
N LEU A 91 -15.10 13.01 -20.11
CA LEU A 91 -16.42 13.62 -20.34
C LEU A 91 -16.74 13.76 -21.84
N ASN A 92 -16.10 12.95 -22.70
CA ASN A 92 -16.26 12.97 -24.16
C ASN A 92 -16.07 14.36 -24.79
N GLY A 93 -15.11 15.12 -24.26
CA GLY A 93 -14.77 16.45 -24.73
C GLY A 93 -15.73 17.55 -24.28
N LEU A 94 -16.48 17.32 -23.20
CA LEU A 94 -17.25 18.34 -22.50
C LEU A 94 -16.48 18.84 -21.27
N ALA A 95 -16.72 20.09 -20.88
CA ALA A 95 -16.32 20.58 -19.57
C ALA A 95 -17.37 20.22 -18.51
N PRO A 96 -17.02 20.09 -17.22
CA PRO A 96 -17.97 19.86 -16.14
C PRO A 96 -19.12 20.86 -16.12
N ARG A 97 -18.83 22.15 -16.39
CA ARG A 97 -19.85 23.20 -16.51
C ARG A 97 -20.84 22.92 -17.64
N ASP A 98 -20.37 22.44 -18.79
CA ASP A 98 -21.23 22.09 -19.93
C ASP A 98 -22.10 20.88 -19.62
N MET A 99 -21.61 19.93 -18.83
CA MET A 99 -22.42 18.80 -18.35
C MET A 99 -23.56 19.26 -17.45
N VAL A 100 -23.30 20.19 -16.53
CA VAL A 100 -24.35 20.76 -15.65
C VAL A 100 -25.42 21.47 -16.47
N LEU A 101 -25.02 22.25 -17.48
CA LEU A 101 -25.96 22.91 -18.40
C LEU A 101 -26.75 21.90 -19.24
N ARG A 102 -26.11 20.81 -19.69
CA ARG A 102 -26.79 19.74 -20.43
C ARG A 102 -27.76 18.93 -19.58
N LEU A 103 -27.41 18.62 -18.33
CA LEU A 103 -28.32 17.96 -17.38
C LEU A 103 -29.54 18.85 -17.06
N ALA A 104 -29.37 20.18 -17.07
CA ALA A 104 -30.46 21.12 -16.91
C ALA A 104 -31.38 21.21 -18.14
N ASP A 105 -30.83 21.06 -19.35
CA ASP A 105 -31.58 21.14 -20.63
C ASP A 105 -32.16 19.78 -21.10
N ASP A 106 -31.50 18.67 -20.75
CA ASP A 106 -31.85 17.29 -21.09
C ASP A 106 -31.71 16.41 -19.85
N GLN A 107 -32.83 16.22 -19.15
CA GLN A 107 -32.88 15.46 -17.90
C GLN A 107 -32.57 13.96 -18.09
N ASP A 108 -32.56 13.48 -19.34
CA ASP A 108 -32.23 12.09 -19.69
C ASP A 108 -30.76 11.94 -20.14
N PHE A 109 -29.93 12.99 -20.05
CA PHE A 109 -28.50 12.92 -20.38
C PHE A 109 -27.70 12.16 -19.33
N GLU A 110 -27.26 10.95 -19.67
CA GLU A 110 -26.27 10.20 -18.88
C GLU A 110 -24.85 10.42 -19.42
N ALA A 111 -23.98 10.98 -18.58
CA ALA A 111 -22.54 11.00 -18.86
C ALA A 111 -21.99 9.59 -18.67
N HIS A 112 -21.80 8.86 -19.76
CA HIS A 112 -21.18 7.53 -19.69
C HIS A 112 -19.66 7.67 -19.64
N SER A 113 -19.03 7.15 -18.58
CA SER A 113 -17.59 6.86 -18.61
C SER A 113 -17.32 5.85 -19.72
N ARG A 114 -16.11 5.88 -20.29
CA ARG A 114 -15.71 4.83 -21.23
C ARG A 114 -15.52 3.54 -20.45
N ARG A 115 -16.04 2.44 -21.01
CA ARG A 115 -15.82 1.10 -20.47
C ARG A 115 -14.32 0.83 -20.31
N ASP A 116 -13.91 0.44 -19.12
CA ASP A 116 -12.53 0.02 -18.81
C ASP A 116 -12.29 -1.45 -19.18
N PHE A 117 -11.12 -1.99 -18.81
CA PHE A 117 -10.78 -3.39 -19.06
C PHE A 117 -11.79 -4.36 -18.41
N PHE A 118 -12.18 -4.10 -17.16
CA PHE A 118 -13.09 -4.95 -16.40
C PHE A 118 -14.52 -4.87 -16.94
N ASP A 119 -14.95 -3.70 -17.42
CA ASP A 119 -16.23 -3.53 -18.11
C ASP A 119 -16.28 -4.28 -19.45
N ILE A 120 -15.18 -4.25 -20.21
CA ILE A 120 -15.11 -4.89 -21.53
C ILE A 120 -15.10 -6.42 -21.40
N PHE A 121 -14.39 -6.96 -20.41
CA PHE A 121 -14.21 -8.39 -20.20
C PHE A 121 -15.03 -8.94 -19.01
N ALA A 122 -16.07 -8.23 -18.57
CA ALA A 122 -16.87 -8.61 -17.40
C ALA A 122 -17.40 -10.06 -17.45
N ASP A 123 -17.70 -10.58 -18.65
CA ASP A 123 -18.17 -11.94 -18.89
C ASP A 123 -17.12 -13.03 -18.62
N ARG A 124 -15.84 -12.64 -18.52
CA ARG A 124 -14.70 -13.53 -18.22
C ARG A 124 -14.42 -13.67 -16.73
N PHE A 125 -14.98 -12.80 -15.89
CA PHE A 125 -14.84 -12.86 -14.44
C PHE A 125 -15.95 -13.73 -13.80
N PRO A 126 -15.73 -14.30 -12.61
CA PRO A 126 -16.79 -14.98 -11.90
C PRO A 126 -17.90 -14.00 -11.50
N LYS A 127 -19.12 -14.50 -11.35
CA LYS A 127 -20.26 -13.68 -10.88
C LYS A 127 -20.23 -13.36 -9.40
N GLU A 128 -19.57 -14.22 -8.63
CA GLU A 128 -19.48 -14.14 -7.17
C GLU A 128 -18.05 -14.44 -6.72
N THR A 129 -17.63 -13.82 -5.63
CA THR A 129 -16.35 -14.10 -5.00
C THR A 129 -16.32 -15.54 -4.49
N LYS A 130 -15.27 -16.28 -4.81
CA LYS A 130 -15.14 -17.69 -4.43
C LYS A 130 -13.67 -18.11 -4.32
N LEU A 131 -13.43 -19.16 -3.54
CA LEU A 131 -12.14 -19.84 -3.48
C LEU A 131 -12.21 -21.14 -4.28
N CYS A 132 -11.37 -21.28 -5.31
CA CYS A 132 -11.37 -22.42 -6.23
C CYS A 132 -10.06 -23.21 -6.13
N PRO A 133 -10.12 -24.56 -6.19
CA PRO A 133 -8.89 -25.35 -6.27
C PRO A 133 -8.28 -25.19 -7.66
N THR A 134 -6.97 -25.06 -7.75
CA THR A 134 -6.24 -24.92 -9.03
C THR A 134 -5.45 -26.19 -9.36
N ARG A 135 -4.69 -26.71 -8.38
CA ARG A 135 -3.89 -27.94 -8.44
C ARG A 135 -3.91 -28.62 -7.06
N ASP A 136 -3.15 -29.70 -6.90
CA ASP A 136 -3.09 -30.44 -5.64
C ASP A 136 -2.76 -29.52 -4.45
N ASN A 137 -3.76 -29.32 -3.57
CA ASN A 137 -3.72 -28.50 -2.36
C ASN A 137 -3.52 -26.99 -2.59
N GLU A 138 -3.54 -26.51 -3.83
CA GLU A 138 -3.45 -25.08 -4.15
C GLU A 138 -4.82 -24.49 -4.43
N TRP A 139 -5.04 -23.29 -3.89
CA TRP A 139 -6.29 -22.58 -4.01
C TRP A 139 -6.09 -21.14 -4.46
N GLU A 140 -7.03 -20.65 -5.24
CA GLU A 140 -7.05 -19.30 -5.79
C GLU A 140 -8.39 -18.62 -5.47
N CYS A 141 -8.33 -17.44 -4.88
CA CYS A 141 -9.47 -16.53 -4.80
C CYS A 141 -9.80 -16.03 -6.21
N GLN A 142 -11.08 -15.91 -6.54
CA GLN A 142 -11.53 -15.30 -7.78
C GLN A 142 -12.59 -14.26 -7.45
N TYR A 143 -12.41 -13.04 -7.95
CA TYR A 143 -13.32 -11.92 -7.69
C TYR A 143 -14.09 -11.49 -8.95
N PRO A 144 -15.33 -11.02 -8.81
CA PRO A 144 -16.07 -10.39 -9.89
C PRO A 144 -15.39 -9.14 -10.45
N ALA A 145 -15.72 -8.78 -11.70
CA ALA A 145 -15.12 -7.67 -12.42
C ALA A 145 -15.22 -6.34 -11.67
N ASN A 146 -16.34 -6.06 -10.99
CA ASN A 146 -16.52 -4.82 -10.24
C ASN A 146 -15.59 -4.75 -9.02
N ILE A 147 -15.37 -5.85 -8.29
CA ILE A 147 -14.39 -5.89 -7.21
C ILE A 147 -12.98 -5.65 -7.77
N GLN A 148 -12.64 -6.24 -8.92
CA GLN A 148 -11.34 -6.03 -9.55
C GLN A 148 -11.12 -4.56 -9.95
N GLY A 149 -12.13 -3.90 -10.52
CA GLY A 149 -12.09 -2.48 -10.83
C GLY A 149 -11.92 -1.60 -9.59
N MET A 150 -12.67 -1.87 -8.52
CA MET A 150 -12.52 -1.15 -7.25
C MET A 150 -11.11 -1.34 -6.65
N ARG A 151 -10.53 -2.53 -6.75
CA ARG A 151 -9.16 -2.81 -6.28
C ARG A 151 -8.12 -2.04 -7.09
N GLU A 152 -8.24 -2.02 -8.41
CA GLU A 152 -7.33 -1.27 -9.28
C GLU A 152 -7.37 0.22 -8.93
N GLN A 153 -8.57 0.81 -8.77
CA GLN A 153 -8.71 2.20 -8.36
C GLN A 153 -8.06 2.51 -6.99
N LEU A 154 -8.26 1.64 -5.99
CA LEU A 154 -7.64 1.81 -4.68
C LEU A 154 -6.11 1.67 -4.73
N LEU A 155 -5.59 0.86 -5.66
CA LEU A 155 -4.16 0.70 -5.91
C LEU A 155 -3.59 1.94 -6.62
N GLU A 156 -4.25 2.45 -7.65
CA GLU A 156 -3.84 3.67 -8.36
C GLU A 156 -3.79 4.89 -7.43
N MET A 157 -4.71 4.99 -6.46
CA MET A 157 -4.67 6.03 -5.42
C MET A 157 -3.49 5.87 -4.45
N ASN A 158 -2.91 4.68 -4.35
CA ASN A 158 -1.74 4.38 -3.52
C ASN A 158 -0.41 4.55 -4.28
N GLU A 159 -0.42 4.34 -5.60
CA GLU A 159 0.77 4.42 -6.44
C GLU A 159 1.24 5.88 -6.58
N PRO A 160 2.43 6.24 -6.07
CA PRO A 160 3.10 7.39 -6.61
C PRO A 160 3.49 7.07 -8.05
N VAL A 161 3.33 8.02 -8.97
CA VAL A 161 3.70 7.89 -10.39
C VAL A 161 5.03 7.16 -10.52
N SER A 162 4.99 5.91 -10.98
CA SER A 162 6.18 5.07 -11.11
C SER A 162 7.03 5.59 -12.28
N GLU A 163 8.24 6.06 -11.96
CA GLU A 163 9.46 6.17 -12.80
C GLU A 163 10.34 7.38 -12.39
N MET A 164 10.47 7.67 -11.09
CA MET A 164 11.59 8.48 -10.61
C MET A 164 12.35 7.69 -9.55
N GLU A 165 13.57 7.26 -9.91
CA GLU A 165 14.53 6.61 -9.01
C GLU A 165 15.00 7.51 -7.85
N ASP A 166 14.42 8.71 -7.72
CA ASP A 166 14.70 9.69 -6.68
C ASP A 166 13.39 9.97 -5.91
N VAL A 167 13.23 9.35 -4.73
CA VAL A 167 12.09 9.59 -3.85
C VAL A 167 12.29 10.95 -3.19
N SER A 168 11.92 12.02 -3.90
CA SER A 168 11.92 13.37 -3.34
C SER A 168 10.76 13.55 -2.35
N ALA A 169 10.92 14.48 -1.40
CA ALA A 169 9.89 14.86 -0.42
C ALA A 169 8.51 15.22 -1.05
N SER A 170 8.48 15.56 -2.34
CA SER A 170 7.25 15.80 -3.11
C SER A 170 6.39 14.55 -3.31
N VAL A 171 6.96 13.35 -3.37
CA VAL A 171 6.21 12.09 -3.52
C VAL A 171 5.52 11.69 -2.22
N GLU A 172 6.21 11.81 -1.08
CA GLU A 172 5.61 11.57 0.23
C GLU A 172 4.53 12.63 0.57
N MET A 173 4.76 13.89 0.20
CA MET A 173 3.76 14.93 0.33
C MET A 173 2.53 14.65 -0.54
N ALA A 174 2.71 14.22 -1.78
CA ALA A 174 1.61 13.82 -2.65
C ALA A 174 0.83 12.63 -2.05
N ARG A 175 1.52 11.60 -1.54
CA ARG A 175 0.90 10.47 -0.84
C ARG A 175 0.05 10.94 0.35
N GLY A 176 0.58 11.84 1.19
CA GLY A 176 -0.14 12.40 2.34
C GLY A 176 -1.40 13.18 1.97
N MET A 177 -1.45 13.78 0.77
CA MET A 177 -2.66 14.47 0.26
C MET A 177 -3.70 13.50 -0.33
N LEU A 178 -3.28 12.34 -0.84
CA LEU A 178 -4.15 11.34 -1.46
C LEU A 178 -4.78 10.39 -0.45
N GLU A 179 -4.11 10.14 0.67
CA GLU A 179 -4.55 9.19 1.69
C GLU A 179 -5.98 9.45 2.21
N PRO A 180 -6.43 10.70 2.46
CA PRO A 180 -7.81 10.96 2.88
C PRO A 180 -8.86 10.55 1.82
N LEU A 181 -8.57 10.75 0.52
CA LEU A 181 -9.49 10.40 -0.56
C LEU A 181 -9.54 8.88 -0.76
N ARG A 182 -8.38 8.23 -0.68
CA ARG A 182 -8.28 6.77 -0.69
C ARG A 182 -9.06 6.15 0.46
N LEU A 183 -8.99 6.74 1.65
CA LEU A 183 -9.75 6.29 2.81
C LEU A 183 -11.27 6.47 2.65
N ILE A 184 -11.72 7.58 2.03
CA ILE A 184 -13.14 7.79 1.71
C ILE A 184 -13.61 6.73 0.72
N ALA A 185 -12.87 6.53 -0.39
CA ALA A 185 -13.18 5.52 -1.38
C ALA A 185 -13.20 4.11 -0.78
N ALA A 186 -12.21 3.78 0.08
CA ALA A 186 -12.16 2.48 0.76
C ALA A 186 -13.40 2.24 1.62
N ARG A 187 -13.87 3.24 2.38
CA ARG A 187 -15.10 3.11 3.19
C ARG A 187 -16.33 2.88 2.31
N ASP A 188 -16.51 3.73 1.29
CA ASP A 188 -17.66 3.65 0.39
C ASP A 188 -17.69 2.32 -0.38
N TYR A 189 -16.53 1.82 -0.80
CA TYR A 189 -16.43 0.55 -1.52
C TYR A 189 -16.62 -0.65 -0.60
N LEU A 190 -16.12 -0.61 0.64
CA LEU A 190 -16.31 -1.69 1.59
C LEU A 190 -17.80 -1.87 1.98
N ASP A 191 -18.56 -0.78 2.04
CA ASP A 191 -20.01 -0.81 2.27
C ASP A 191 -20.77 -1.48 1.11
N GLN A 192 -20.25 -1.36 -0.12
CA GLN A 192 -20.84 -1.97 -1.32
C GLN A 192 -20.39 -3.43 -1.51
N GLU A 193 -19.12 -3.70 -1.28
CA GLU A 193 -18.46 -4.98 -1.57
C GLU A 193 -17.71 -5.53 -0.34
N PRO A 194 -18.37 -6.36 0.49
CA PRO A 194 -17.78 -6.87 1.72
C PRO A 194 -16.56 -7.80 1.53
N PHE A 195 -16.28 -8.23 0.30
CA PHE A 195 -15.09 -9.02 -0.05
C PHE A 195 -13.90 -8.16 -0.52
N LEU A 196 -14.04 -6.83 -0.50
CA LEU A 196 -12.95 -5.91 -0.82
C LEU A 196 -11.99 -5.77 0.36
N PHE A 197 -11.21 -6.83 0.61
CA PHE A 197 -10.33 -6.94 1.78
C PHE A 197 -9.27 -5.82 1.85
N ASP A 198 -8.79 -5.33 0.70
CA ASP A 198 -7.87 -4.21 0.61
C ASP A 198 -8.44 -2.95 1.28
N ALA A 199 -9.73 -2.68 1.09
CA ALA A 199 -10.41 -1.55 1.70
C ALA A 199 -10.56 -1.68 3.23
N ALA A 200 -10.83 -2.89 3.73
CA ALA A 200 -10.86 -3.17 5.16
C ALA A 200 -9.49 -2.93 5.83
N VAL A 201 -8.40 -3.33 5.16
CA VAL A 201 -7.04 -3.06 5.64
C VAL A 201 -6.75 -1.56 5.69
N ILE A 202 -7.09 -0.81 4.63
CA ILE A 202 -6.94 0.66 4.59
C ILE A 202 -7.71 1.32 5.74
N CYS A 203 -8.98 0.97 5.90
CA CYS A 203 -9.82 1.52 6.97
C CYS A 203 -9.30 1.19 8.37
N SER A 204 -8.80 -0.04 8.56
CA SER A 204 -8.23 -0.48 9.82
C SER A 204 -6.98 0.29 10.20
N LYS A 205 -6.02 0.42 9.27
CA LYS A 205 -4.77 1.15 9.50
C LYS A 205 -5.04 2.60 9.88
N ALA A 206 -5.87 3.28 9.09
CA ALA A 206 -6.24 4.66 9.38
C ALA A 206 -6.95 4.81 10.74
N ALA A 207 -7.80 3.85 11.13
CA ALA A 207 -8.44 3.88 12.44
C ALA A 207 -7.42 3.69 13.58
N PHE A 208 -6.48 2.74 13.42
CA PHE A 208 -5.45 2.45 14.40
C PHE A 208 -4.48 3.61 14.59
N GLU A 209 -4.02 4.22 13.50
CA GLU A 209 -3.17 5.42 13.51
C GLU A 209 -3.82 6.63 14.19
N ASN A 210 -5.15 6.75 14.06
CA ASN A 210 -5.93 7.78 14.76
C ASN A 210 -6.23 7.42 16.24
N GLY A 211 -5.72 6.30 16.74
CA GLY A 211 -5.93 5.82 18.11
C GLY A 211 -7.28 5.14 18.36
N ASP A 212 -8.08 4.89 17.33
CA ASP A 212 -9.35 4.16 17.44
C ASP A 212 -9.13 2.65 17.22
N THR A 213 -8.54 2.01 18.23
CA THR A 213 -8.26 0.58 18.24
C THR A 213 -9.52 -0.29 18.08
N ASN A 214 -10.67 0.18 18.59
CA ASN A 214 -11.92 -0.58 18.48
C ASN A 214 -12.47 -0.58 17.06
N ALA A 215 -12.42 0.56 16.36
CA ALA A 215 -12.79 0.63 14.96
C ALA A 215 -11.84 -0.20 14.08
N ALA A 216 -10.52 -0.12 14.31
CA ALA A 216 -9.53 -0.93 13.61
C ALA A 216 -9.84 -2.43 13.72
N ARG A 217 -10.03 -2.92 14.96
CA ARG A 217 -10.45 -4.29 15.23
C ARG A 217 -11.71 -4.68 14.47
N LYS A 218 -12.74 -3.81 14.51
CA LYS A 218 -14.03 -4.09 13.86
C LYS A 218 -13.90 -4.27 12.35
N TYR A 219 -13.09 -3.44 11.67
CA TYR A 219 -12.86 -3.59 10.23
C TYR A 219 -12.21 -4.93 9.91
N LEU A 220 -11.15 -5.30 10.64
CA LEU A 220 -10.42 -6.54 10.41
C LEU A 220 -11.28 -7.78 10.73
N GLU A 221 -11.89 -7.83 11.90
CA GLU A 221 -12.71 -8.98 12.33
C GLU A 221 -13.92 -9.16 11.41
N SER A 222 -14.59 -8.08 10.99
CA SER A 222 -15.74 -8.17 10.07
C SER A 222 -15.32 -8.72 8.70
N ALA A 223 -14.18 -8.25 8.16
CA ALA A 223 -13.66 -8.73 6.89
C ALA A 223 -13.19 -10.18 6.97
N ILE A 224 -12.56 -10.59 8.08
CA ILE A 224 -12.14 -11.98 8.32
C ILE A 224 -13.36 -12.90 8.46
N GLU A 225 -14.40 -12.51 9.19
CA GLU A 225 -15.63 -13.30 9.27
C GLU A 225 -16.27 -13.48 7.89
N LYS A 226 -16.21 -12.45 7.05
CA LYS A 226 -16.65 -12.56 5.66
C LYS A 226 -15.75 -13.49 4.85
N ALA A 227 -14.43 -13.38 4.99
CA ALA A 227 -13.47 -14.24 4.31
C ALA A 227 -13.63 -15.72 4.67
N LYS A 228 -13.91 -16.05 5.94
CA LYS A 228 -14.19 -17.42 6.41
C LYS A 228 -15.31 -18.09 5.62
N THR A 229 -16.28 -17.32 5.11
CA THR A 229 -17.37 -17.86 4.28
C THR A 229 -16.92 -18.35 2.89
N LEU A 230 -15.72 -17.96 2.43
CA LEU A 230 -15.16 -18.38 1.14
C LEU A 230 -14.55 -19.78 1.19
N PHE A 231 -14.12 -20.25 2.36
CA PHE A 231 -13.43 -21.52 2.51
C PHE A 231 -14.43 -22.69 2.42
N PRO A 232 -14.35 -23.53 1.38
CA PRO A 232 -15.26 -24.66 1.23
C PRO A 232 -14.87 -25.82 2.15
N SER A 233 -15.80 -26.74 2.43
CA SER A 233 -15.57 -27.90 3.30
C SER A 233 -14.45 -28.85 2.86
N LYS A 234 -14.07 -28.81 1.57
CA LYS A 234 -12.96 -29.60 1.03
C LYS A 234 -11.59 -28.94 1.22
N PHE A 235 -11.55 -27.66 1.64
CA PHE A 235 -10.32 -26.99 2.03
C PHE A 235 -9.84 -27.52 3.38
N VAL A 236 -8.59 -27.96 3.46
CA VAL A 236 -8.00 -28.55 4.66
C VAL A 236 -6.90 -27.65 5.20
N GLN A 237 -7.18 -26.96 6.31
CA GLN A 237 -6.20 -26.10 6.98
C GLN A 237 -4.92 -26.89 7.34
N GLY A 238 -3.76 -26.27 7.10
CA GLY A 238 -2.45 -26.89 7.34
C GLY A 238 -1.97 -27.85 6.25
N LYS A 239 -2.83 -28.19 5.27
CA LYS A 239 -2.49 -28.96 4.07
C LYS A 239 -2.62 -28.11 2.81
N ASP A 240 -3.71 -27.39 2.72
CA ASP A 240 -4.05 -26.55 1.59
C ASP A 240 -3.48 -25.14 1.75
N ILE A 241 -3.07 -24.55 0.63
CA ILE A 241 -2.32 -23.31 0.57
C ILE A 241 -2.95 -22.29 -0.39
N LEU A 242 -2.62 -21.02 -0.19
CA LEU A 242 -2.94 -19.87 -1.01
C LEU A 242 -1.64 -19.31 -1.60
N PRO A 243 -1.18 -19.80 -2.78
CA PRO A 243 0.07 -19.34 -3.35
C PRO A 243 0.03 -17.84 -3.70
N TRP A 244 1.08 -17.11 -3.31
CA TRP A 244 1.22 -15.66 -3.55
C TRP A 244 1.24 -15.23 -5.03
N HIS A 245 1.69 -16.14 -5.91
CA HIS A 245 1.79 -15.87 -7.34
C HIS A 245 0.41 -15.66 -7.99
N PHE A 246 -0.66 -16.19 -7.39
CA PHE A 246 -2.03 -15.78 -7.73
C PHE A 246 -2.30 -14.42 -7.09
N ALA A 247 -2.37 -13.37 -7.93
CA ALA A 247 -2.56 -11.99 -7.46
C ALA A 247 -3.84 -11.82 -6.62
N ASP A 248 -4.86 -12.63 -6.89
CA ASP A 248 -6.14 -12.60 -6.18
C ASP A 248 -6.08 -13.23 -4.77
N ASN A 249 -5.05 -14.01 -4.44
CA ASN A 249 -4.85 -14.46 -3.06
C ASN A 249 -4.31 -13.37 -2.14
N ARG A 250 -3.64 -12.36 -2.70
CA ARG A 250 -2.91 -11.34 -1.93
C ARG A 250 -3.80 -10.53 -0.99
N PRO A 251 -5.00 -10.04 -1.38
CA PRO A 251 -5.86 -9.28 -0.47
C PRO A 251 -6.23 -10.04 0.80
N LEU A 252 -6.58 -11.32 0.67
CA LEU A 252 -6.92 -12.16 1.82
C LEU A 252 -5.69 -12.40 2.71
N LEU A 253 -4.55 -12.73 2.10
CA LEU A 253 -3.30 -12.93 2.84
C LEU A 253 -2.84 -11.64 3.55
N LEU A 254 -2.97 -10.48 2.91
CA LEU A 254 -2.64 -9.18 3.47
C LEU A 254 -3.59 -8.79 4.61
N LEU A 255 -4.89 -9.08 4.49
CA LEU A 255 -5.86 -8.92 5.57
C LEU A 255 -5.49 -9.74 6.81
N LEU A 256 -5.17 -11.02 6.61
CA LEU A 256 -4.76 -11.91 7.70
C LEU A 256 -3.43 -11.45 8.32
N GLY A 257 -2.48 -10.99 7.50
CA GLY A 257 -1.21 -10.41 7.95
C GLY A 257 -1.43 -9.17 8.82
N GLU A 258 -2.27 -8.25 8.38
CA GLU A 258 -2.62 -7.04 9.12
C GLU A 258 -3.30 -7.36 10.45
N TYR A 259 -4.18 -8.37 10.47
CA TYR A 259 -4.81 -8.80 11.70
C TYR A 259 -3.80 -9.40 12.69
N ALA A 260 -2.85 -10.20 12.22
CA ALA A 260 -1.84 -10.79 13.08
C ALA A 260 -0.93 -9.72 13.73
N THR A 261 -0.50 -8.70 12.97
CA THR A 261 0.31 -7.59 13.50
C THR A 261 -0.51 -6.66 14.41
N PHE A 262 -1.79 -6.46 14.10
CA PHE A 262 -2.72 -5.75 14.97
C PHE A 262 -2.86 -6.46 16.33
N VAL A 263 -3.09 -7.77 16.32
CA VAL A 263 -3.18 -8.60 17.54
C VAL A 263 -1.88 -8.53 18.34
N GLU A 264 -0.70 -8.62 17.70
CA GLU A 264 0.57 -8.47 18.42
C GLU A 264 0.66 -7.10 19.11
N SER A 265 0.24 -6.04 18.43
CA SER A 265 0.32 -4.67 18.93
C SER A 265 -0.59 -4.40 20.13
N VAL A 266 -1.77 -5.03 20.16
CA VAL A 266 -2.81 -4.74 21.17
C VAL A 266 -2.92 -5.79 22.27
N GLU A 267 -2.53 -7.03 22.00
CA GLU A 267 -2.64 -8.17 22.93
C GLU A 267 -1.29 -8.83 23.23
N GLY A 268 -0.26 -8.53 22.45
CA GLY A 268 1.09 -9.03 22.64
C GLY A 268 1.46 -10.24 21.77
N PRO A 269 2.74 -10.61 21.73
CA PRO A 269 3.28 -11.60 20.80
C PRO A 269 2.69 -13.00 21.01
N LEU A 270 2.34 -13.38 22.24
CA LEU A 270 1.77 -14.69 22.52
C LEU A 270 0.42 -14.91 21.82
N SER A 271 -0.43 -13.87 21.77
CA SER A 271 -1.73 -13.92 21.09
C SER A 271 -1.58 -13.94 19.57
N ALA A 272 -0.51 -13.35 19.03
CA ALA A 272 -0.29 -13.25 17.58
C ALA A 272 0.27 -14.54 16.94
N ILE A 273 1.03 -15.34 17.70
CA ILE A 273 1.64 -16.60 17.22
C ILE A 273 0.69 -17.48 16.39
N PRO A 274 -0.52 -17.86 16.85
CA PRO A 274 -1.40 -18.73 16.07
C PRO A 274 -1.79 -18.13 14.71
N HIS A 275 -1.91 -16.79 14.62
CA HIS A 275 -2.23 -16.11 13.37
C HIS A 275 -1.04 -16.09 12.40
N TYR A 276 0.17 -15.87 12.92
CA TYR A 276 1.38 -15.98 12.13
C TYR A 276 1.65 -17.42 11.66
N GLU A 277 1.43 -18.42 12.52
CA GLU A 277 1.54 -19.84 12.15
C GLU A 277 0.54 -20.23 11.05
N GLU A 278 -0.70 -19.75 11.16
CA GLU A 278 -1.73 -19.93 10.13
C GLU A 278 -1.32 -19.31 8.80
N LEU A 279 -0.79 -18.08 8.81
CA LEU A 279 -0.28 -17.41 7.61
C LEU A 279 0.87 -18.18 6.95
N ILE A 280 1.82 -18.70 7.73
CA ILE A 280 2.91 -19.55 7.21
C ILE A 280 2.37 -20.86 6.63
N ALA A 281 1.32 -21.44 7.23
CA ALA A 281 0.67 -22.62 6.68
C ALA A 281 -0.06 -22.32 5.36
N LEU A 282 -0.75 -21.18 5.26
CA LEU A 282 -1.45 -20.75 4.05
C LEU A 282 -0.50 -20.30 2.94
N ASN A 283 0.62 -19.65 3.27
CA ASN A 283 1.60 -19.14 2.33
C ASN A 283 3.02 -19.61 2.73
N PRO A 284 3.39 -20.88 2.48
CA PRO A 284 4.67 -21.43 2.95
C PRO A 284 5.93 -20.75 2.41
N ASN A 285 5.83 -20.11 1.24
CA ASN A 285 6.93 -19.32 0.67
C ASN A 285 7.10 -17.96 1.38
N ASP A 286 6.15 -17.60 2.23
CA ASP A 286 6.14 -16.40 3.06
C ASP A 286 6.59 -15.13 2.33
N ASN A 287 5.94 -14.86 1.19
CA ASN A 287 6.19 -13.66 0.40
C ASN A 287 5.90 -12.35 1.14
N GLN A 288 5.23 -12.42 2.30
CA GLN A 288 4.88 -11.29 3.16
C GLN A 288 5.94 -11.00 4.23
N GLY A 289 6.87 -11.93 4.49
CA GLY A 289 7.86 -11.78 5.56
C GLY A 289 7.35 -12.11 6.97
N ILE A 290 6.22 -12.81 7.09
CA ILE A 290 5.60 -13.22 8.37
C ILE A 290 6.56 -14.05 9.23
N ARG A 291 7.47 -14.82 8.63
CA ARG A 291 8.45 -15.64 9.37
C ARG A 291 9.38 -14.81 10.25
N GLY A 292 9.65 -13.54 9.89
CA GLY A 292 10.41 -12.61 10.74
C GLY A 292 9.62 -12.23 11.98
N PHE A 293 8.35 -11.83 11.80
CA PHE A 293 7.44 -11.52 12.91
C PHE A 293 7.22 -12.74 13.81
N LEU A 294 7.00 -13.93 13.24
CA LEU A 294 6.85 -15.17 13.99
C LEU A 294 8.12 -15.54 14.76
N ALA A 295 9.29 -15.39 14.13
CA ALA A 295 10.56 -15.65 14.80
C ALA A 295 10.77 -14.74 16.01
N THR A 296 10.50 -13.45 15.84
CA THR A 296 10.51 -12.48 16.92
C THR A 296 9.50 -12.87 18.00
N ALA A 297 8.24 -13.18 17.66
CA ALA A 297 7.22 -13.56 18.64
C ALA A 297 7.60 -14.82 19.45
N TYR A 298 8.17 -15.85 18.81
CA TYR A 298 8.70 -17.02 19.49
C TYR A 298 9.85 -16.67 20.44
N LEU A 299 10.78 -15.82 20.02
CA LEU A 299 11.87 -15.36 20.87
C LEU A 299 11.36 -14.58 22.09
N LYS A 300 10.44 -13.62 21.87
CA LYS A 300 9.80 -12.80 22.92
C LYS A 300 9.07 -13.65 23.96
N THR A 301 8.50 -14.78 23.54
CA THR A 301 7.72 -15.70 24.38
C THR A 301 8.51 -16.93 24.85
N ASN A 302 9.81 -16.99 24.57
CA ASN A 302 10.72 -18.08 24.93
C ASN A 302 10.30 -19.47 24.39
N ARG A 303 9.71 -19.49 23.18
CA ARG A 303 9.39 -20.69 22.38
C ARG A 303 10.55 -21.02 21.44
N LEU A 304 11.69 -21.38 22.04
CA LEU A 304 12.97 -21.44 21.35
C LEU A 304 13.02 -22.62 20.37
N GLU A 305 12.45 -23.76 20.75
CA GLU A 305 12.36 -24.95 19.93
C GLU A 305 11.50 -24.72 18.67
N GLU A 306 10.36 -24.06 18.81
CA GLU A 306 9.51 -23.69 17.68
C GLU A 306 10.22 -22.74 16.71
N LEU A 307 11.00 -21.78 17.22
CA LEU A 307 11.87 -20.93 16.41
C LEU A 307 12.91 -21.74 15.63
N LEU A 308 13.54 -22.76 16.23
CA LEU A 308 14.48 -23.62 15.51
C LEU A 308 13.79 -24.49 14.45
N VAL A 309 12.55 -24.91 14.69
CA VAL A 309 11.74 -25.61 13.67
C VAL A 309 11.42 -24.67 12.51
N LEU A 310 11.09 -23.40 12.78
CA LEU A 310 10.85 -22.39 11.75
C LEU A 310 12.11 -22.12 10.93
N ASP A 311 13.27 -21.91 11.58
CA ASP A 311 14.58 -21.72 10.93
C ASP A 311 14.90 -22.90 10.00
N GLY A 312 14.61 -24.13 10.42
CA GLY A 312 14.80 -25.33 9.61
C GLY A 312 13.97 -25.39 8.33
N LYS A 313 12.86 -24.64 8.24
CA LYS A 313 12.06 -24.52 7.00
C LYS A 313 12.69 -23.57 5.98
N TYR A 314 13.56 -22.66 6.43
CA TYR A 314 14.17 -21.61 5.60
C TYR A 314 15.70 -21.56 5.80
N PRO A 315 16.46 -22.60 5.41
CA PRO A 315 17.87 -22.76 5.77
C PRO A 315 18.84 -21.71 5.18
N ASP A 316 18.44 -21.04 4.08
CA ASP A 316 19.24 -20.04 3.36
C ASP A 316 18.54 -18.67 3.34
N ASP A 317 17.69 -18.40 4.33
CA ASP A 317 16.96 -17.15 4.41
C ASP A 317 17.85 -15.94 4.72
N MET A 318 17.42 -14.78 4.22
CA MET A 318 18.06 -13.49 4.44
C MET A 318 17.26 -12.60 5.39
N VAL A 319 16.27 -13.14 6.10
CA VAL A 319 15.55 -12.43 7.17
C VAL A 319 16.35 -12.50 8.47
N ALA A 320 16.83 -11.34 8.95
CA ALA A 320 17.70 -11.21 10.11
C ALA A 320 17.04 -11.75 11.40
N GLU A 321 15.76 -11.45 11.59
CA GLU A 321 14.95 -11.84 12.75
C GLU A 321 14.88 -13.37 12.89
N LEU A 322 14.80 -14.09 11.77
CA LEU A 322 14.81 -15.54 11.75
C LEU A 322 16.23 -16.07 11.96
N ALA A 323 17.16 -15.66 11.09
CA ALA A 323 18.50 -16.22 11.08
C ALA A 323 19.25 -15.90 12.38
N VAL A 324 19.32 -14.63 12.80
CA VAL A 324 20.06 -14.22 14.00
C VAL A 324 19.25 -14.52 15.27
N GLY A 325 17.92 -14.45 15.23
CA GLY A 325 17.07 -14.87 16.35
C GLY A 325 17.23 -16.36 16.68
N ALA A 326 17.27 -17.23 15.66
CA ALA A 326 17.52 -18.66 15.86
C ALA A 326 18.92 -18.92 16.44
N LEU A 327 19.91 -18.06 16.16
CA LEU A 327 21.25 -18.20 16.78
C LEU A 327 21.16 -17.94 18.29
N LEU A 328 20.41 -16.91 18.70
CA LEU A 328 20.15 -16.65 20.11
C LEU A 328 19.43 -17.83 20.76
N ALA A 329 18.45 -18.43 20.07
CA ALA A 329 17.73 -19.61 20.55
C ALA A 329 18.67 -20.80 20.79
N VAL A 330 19.55 -21.12 19.84
CA VAL A 330 20.57 -22.18 20.02
C VAL A 330 21.46 -21.90 21.23
N TYR A 331 21.88 -20.65 21.43
CA TYR A 331 22.67 -20.25 22.60
C TYR A 331 21.90 -20.41 23.91
N LYS A 332 20.66 -19.91 23.98
CA LYS A 332 19.80 -20.01 25.17
C LYS A 332 19.45 -21.45 25.55
N LEU A 333 19.39 -22.35 24.58
CA LEU A 333 19.23 -23.79 24.80
C LEU A 333 20.53 -24.50 25.25
N GLY A 334 21.63 -23.77 25.43
CA GLY A 334 22.90 -24.29 25.93
C GLY A 334 23.74 -25.03 24.89
N ASN A 335 23.35 -25.01 23.61
CA ASN A 335 24.10 -25.68 22.55
C ASN A 335 25.23 -24.77 22.00
N LEU A 336 26.21 -24.51 22.86
CA LEU A 336 27.31 -23.57 22.57
C LEU A 336 28.16 -23.99 21.38
N GLU A 337 28.39 -25.29 21.18
CA GLU A 337 29.17 -25.78 20.04
C GLU A 337 28.46 -25.47 18.71
N SER A 338 27.14 -25.72 18.64
CA SER A 338 26.35 -25.39 17.45
C SER A 338 26.29 -23.89 17.22
N ALA A 339 26.05 -23.10 18.27
CA ALA A 339 26.02 -21.63 18.19
C ALA A 339 27.36 -21.07 17.66
N SER A 340 28.49 -21.59 18.17
CA SER A 340 29.84 -21.19 17.73
C SER A 340 30.07 -21.48 16.24
N LYS A 341 29.68 -22.67 15.77
CA LYS A 341 29.76 -23.03 14.34
C LYS A 341 28.87 -22.14 13.48
N ARG A 342 27.67 -21.81 13.97
CA ARG A 342 26.68 -20.98 13.26
C ARG A 342 27.17 -19.53 13.12
N ILE A 343 27.68 -18.91 14.18
CA ILE A 343 28.30 -17.56 14.13
C ILE A 343 29.42 -17.50 13.08
N LYS A 344 30.31 -18.49 13.07
CA LYS A 344 31.45 -18.53 12.12
C LYS A 344 31.00 -18.58 10.66
N LYS A 345 29.86 -19.24 10.37
CA LYS A 345 29.26 -19.25 9.02
C LYS A 345 28.57 -17.93 8.70
N MET A 346 27.90 -17.34 9.70
CA MET A 346 27.09 -16.13 9.58
C MET A 346 27.91 -14.84 9.48
N ARG A 347 29.12 -14.81 10.05
CA ARG A 347 29.92 -13.58 10.25
C ARG A 347 30.16 -12.71 9.01
N LYS A 348 30.11 -13.28 7.80
CA LYS A 348 30.25 -12.50 6.56
C LYS A 348 28.97 -11.76 6.19
N HIS A 349 27.82 -12.42 6.31
CA HIS A 349 26.53 -11.88 5.89
C HIS A 349 25.92 -10.99 6.99
N TRP A 350 26.17 -11.32 8.26
CA TRP A 350 25.52 -10.70 9.42
C TRP A 350 26.48 -9.82 10.23
N ALA A 351 27.54 -9.31 9.60
CA ALA A 351 28.56 -8.51 10.27
C ALA A 351 27.99 -7.23 10.91
N HIS A 352 27.18 -6.48 10.16
CA HIS A 352 26.54 -5.24 10.65
C HIS A 352 25.59 -5.54 11.82
N VAL A 353 24.77 -6.59 11.72
CA VAL A 353 23.88 -7.02 12.80
C VAL A 353 24.66 -7.38 14.07
N PHE A 354 25.74 -8.17 13.95
CA PHE A 354 26.58 -8.51 15.11
C PHE A 354 27.26 -7.30 15.72
N GLN A 355 27.77 -6.38 14.89
CA GLN A 355 28.34 -5.12 15.37
C GLN A 355 27.31 -4.30 16.11
N GLU A 356 26.09 -4.19 15.58
CA GLU A 356 24.99 -3.47 16.21
C GLU A 356 24.69 -4.05 17.60
N ILE A 357 24.47 -5.37 17.73
CA ILE A 357 24.26 -6.04 19.04
C ILE A 357 25.39 -5.75 20.05
N LEU A 358 26.62 -5.56 19.57
CA LEU A 358 27.78 -5.29 20.42
C LEU A 358 27.93 -3.83 20.83
N LYS A 359 27.20 -2.88 20.21
CA LYS A 359 27.23 -1.46 20.61
C LYS A 359 26.63 -1.25 22.00
N THR A 360 27.02 -0.15 22.64
CA THR A 360 26.41 0.34 23.88
C THR A 360 25.33 1.39 23.62
N ASP A 361 25.43 2.05 22.47
CA ASP A 361 24.51 3.09 22.00
C ASP A 361 24.11 2.78 20.55
N HIS A 362 22.85 3.01 20.22
CA HIS A 362 22.20 2.52 19.01
C HIS A 362 21.46 3.66 18.29
N PRO A 363 22.20 4.65 17.77
CA PRO A 363 21.59 5.78 17.09
C PRO A 363 20.78 5.30 15.89
N LYS A 364 19.51 5.70 15.83
CA LYS A 364 18.61 5.35 14.71
C LYS A 364 19.16 5.93 13.41
N PRO A 365 19.46 5.10 12.39
CA PRO A 365 19.86 5.58 11.08
C PRO A 365 18.67 6.20 10.35
N GLU A 366 18.94 6.91 9.26
CA GLU A 366 17.90 7.33 8.33
C GLU A 366 17.28 6.09 7.68
N LEU A 367 15.99 5.86 7.95
CA LEU A 367 15.23 4.76 7.37
C LEU A 367 14.47 5.27 6.15
N LEU A 368 14.63 4.55 5.03
CA LEU A 368 13.82 4.80 3.85
C LEU A 368 12.52 4.00 3.98
N SER A 369 11.38 4.69 3.89
CA SER A 369 10.08 4.06 4.03
C SER A 369 9.91 2.92 3.01
N GLY A 370 9.55 1.72 3.51
CA GLY A 370 9.36 0.53 2.70
C GLY A 370 10.63 -0.07 2.09
N ARG A 371 11.83 0.35 2.51
CA ARG A 371 13.10 -0.19 2.01
C ARG A 371 14.05 -0.50 3.16
N VAL A 372 14.71 -1.65 3.05
CA VAL A 372 15.80 -2.08 3.93
C VAL A 372 16.96 -2.52 3.05
N ARG A 373 18.17 -2.03 3.32
CA ARG A 373 19.37 -2.46 2.61
C ARG A 373 19.86 -3.75 3.25
N VAL A 374 19.78 -4.85 2.50
CA VAL A 374 20.30 -6.15 2.95
C VAL A 374 21.78 -6.04 3.28
N GLY A 375 22.15 -6.42 4.51
CA GLY A 375 23.50 -6.28 5.06
C GLY A 375 23.91 -4.84 5.41
N GLY A 376 22.97 -3.89 5.40
CA GLY A 376 23.21 -2.48 5.73
C GLY A 376 23.03 -2.15 7.21
N ASP A 377 23.33 -0.89 7.57
CA ASP A 377 23.17 -0.40 8.94
C ASP A 377 21.68 -0.23 9.34
N ASP A 378 20.79 -0.02 8.37
CA ASP A 378 19.34 0.04 8.57
C ASP A 378 18.76 -1.33 8.95
N GLU A 379 19.14 -2.39 8.23
CA GLU A 379 18.79 -3.78 8.60
C GLU A 379 19.28 -4.13 10.00
N ALA A 380 20.54 -3.78 10.30
CA ALA A 380 21.15 -4.08 11.60
C ALA A 380 20.43 -3.36 12.75
N TRP A 381 20.08 -2.10 12.56
CA TRP A 381 19.35 -1.32 13.56
C TRP A 381 17.92 -1.82 13.76
N LEU A 382 17.18 -2.14 12.69
CA LEU A 382 15.83 -2.69 12.78
C LEU A 382 15.81 -4.03 13.52
N TYR A 383 16.74 -4.93 13.20
CA TYR A 383 16.91 -6.17 13.94
C TYR A 383 17.19 -5.91 15.43
N TRP A 384 18.06 -4.95 15.74
CA TRP A 384 18.38 -4.61 17.13
C TRP A 384 17.16 -4.04 17.87
N GLU A 385 16.36 -3.19 17.22
CA GLU A 385 15.13 -2.63 17.78
C GLU A 385 14.17 -3.75 18.21
N ASP A 386 14.00 -4.78 17.37
CA ASP A 386 13.09 -5.88 17.64
C ASP A 386 13.65 -6.96 18.59
N GLN A 387 14.91 -7.36 18.42
CA GLN A 387 15.50 -8.52 19.10
C GLN A 387 16.74 -8.22 19.93
N GLY A 388 17.37 -7.05 19.79
CA GLY A 388 18.65 -6.71 20.41
C GLY A 388 18.61 -6.75 21.94
N THR A 389 17.51 -6.34 22.55
CA THR A 389 17.33 -6.37 24.01
C THR A 389 17.39 -7.79 24.58
N TYR A 390 16.99 -8.81 23.81
CA TYR A 390 17.06 -10.21 24.23
C TYR A 390 18.49 -10.74 24.27
N TRP A 391 19.39 -10.21 23.43
CA TRP A 391 20.83 -10.49 23.55
C TRP A 391 21.42 -9.87 24.81
N MET A 392 21.01 -8.65 25.15
CA MET A 392 21.46 -7.96 26.36
C MET A 392 20.96 -8.64 27.64
N ALA A 393 19.71 -9.11 27.62
CA ALA A 393 19.10 -9.80 28.75
C ALA A 393 19.62 -11.23 28.95
N THR A 394 20.26 -11.83 27.94
CA THR A 394 20.78 -13.20 28.02
C THR A 394 22.23 -13.21 28.52
N PRO A 395 22.51 -13.79 29.70
CA PRO A 395 23.86 -13.78 30.28
C PRO A 395 24.92 -14.36 29.34
N GLY A 396 26.01 -13.61 29.15
CA GLY A 396 27.17 -14.02 28.35
C GLY A 396 26.96 -14.04 26.83
N ALA A 397 25.75 -13.76 26.32
CA ALA A 397 25.45 -13.90 24.90
C ALA A 397 26.21 -12.88 24.04
N ARG A 398 26.41 -11.66 24.55
CA ARG A 398 27.19 -10.62 23.85
C ARG A 398 28.68 -10.92 23.85
N GLU A 399 29.22 -11.42 24.97
CA GLU A 399 30.60 -11.93 25.06
C GLU A 399 30.81 -13.06 24.06
N PHE A 400 29.83 -13.99 23.98
CA PHE A 400 29.87 -15.10 23.06
C PHE A 400 29.90 -14.66 21.59
N ILE A 401 29.07 -13.68 21.19
CA ILE A 401 29.17 -13.05 19.86
C ILE A 401 30.56 -12.45 19.67
N ARG A 402 31.05 -11.65 20.62
CA ARG A 402 32.34 -10.95 20.52
C ARG A 402 33.51 -11.91 20.28
N GLU A 403 33.53 -13.05 20.96
CA GLU A 403 34.59 -14.06 20.84
C GLU A 403 34.56 -14.82 19.52
N HIS A 404 33.37 -15.00 18.92
CA HIS A 404 33.19 -15.92 17.78
C HIS A 404 32.90 -15.25 16.45
N SER A 405 32.50 -13.97 16.46
CA SER A 405 32.16 -13.20 15.24
C SER A 405 33.35 -12.50 14.59
N VAL A 406 34.43 -12.27 15.34
CA VAL A 406 35.68 -11.67 14.82
C VAL A 406 36.45 -12.70 13.99
N ALA A 407 37.11 -12.24 12.92
CA ALA A 407 37.76 -13.05 11.90
C ALA A 407 38.87 -13.97 12.44
#